data_AF-A0A075R4J8-F1
#
_entry.id   AF-A0A075R4J8-F1
#
_cell.length_a   1.000
_cell.length_b   1.000
_cell.length_c   1.000
_cell.angle_alpha   90.00
_cell.angle_beta   90.00
_cell.angle_gamma   90.00
#
_symmetry.space_group_name_H-M   'P 1'
#
loop_
_entity.id
_entity.type
_entity.pdbx_description
1 polymer ?
#
loop_
_entity_poly.entity_id
_entity_poly.type
_entity_poly.pdbx_seq_one_letter_code
_entity_poly.pdbx_strand_id
1 'polypeptide(L)'
;MAWFDGDSTIQLFPDKLEKLFNEHGWQTYVKYRAVTDQAKKVTTKFADVRLFRSVGSDGQVRNFGMVYGYGGKFKKPGEVDYISQNSVLGEAAFLPGSTTQLQVLVYPIEKGSLMLYKNGVFVDKAEYKVEDFTGVVTLTAPADPNDKFTASYAPAPNAPDMPKRLYFFTYDDVRSEKIVQGMDGNVKVGDPESILPDGDGAKRSFQIPTAATIKEGTVRLYINQIEISADEYEVDYTTNTIKILSTRPAPDLGAELHASYVRVLVGTGTKTINYGDILVKKFDPDDGKSMMDGVYSAITYIYPSMPTALSFTPLDHFDRGWQRDSTMFYWGNMTKDRIVLFLRPDPTAGPENTYYAPLYIGRMTTLGKSPRKNHVLISGCRQKDEIKWKKDMKLGALFVDYGNHTSNGNSSVQLQQSIGGTYYQEHYLAFITHDKMVDEGESRFNPSVYSGKYHISPMYVVHPNDGFVGKLDECYAIHPKNISQLDELEVIETSENEDLGKGDGVKKTFHLSHQPSLKDDGTPFKLEVKVDCALMVLGKDYTLDFETKRIVFLDGKEPAKDAEVLATYDYKQLYRYTLADTPVCPLTLATISPFAPIGLGILKDTLVKNS
;
A
#
# COMPACT_ATOMS: atom_id res chain seq x y z
N MET A 1 -18.67 -9.91 0.11
CA MET A 1 -17.97 -9.08 1.10
C MET A 1 -17.25 -10.07 1.99
N ALA A 2 -15.95 -9.92 2.25
CA ALA A 2 -15.21 -10.92 3.00
C ALA A 2 -14.55 -10.30 4.24
N TRP A 3 -15.07 -10.66 5.41
CA TRP A 3 -14.31 -10.53 6.65
C TRP A 3 -13.18 -11.55 6.66
N PHE A 4 -12.03 -11.16 7.22
CA PHE A 4 -10.91 -12.06 7.44
C PHE A 4 -10.33 -11.87 8.84
N ASP A 5 -9.81 -12.96 9.37
CA ASP A 5 -8.97 -13.01 10.56
C ASP A 5 -7.75 -13.86 10.17
N GLY A 6 -6.58 -13.25 10.21
CA GLY A 6 -5.38 -13.79 9.59
C GLY A 6 -4.17 -13.72 10.51
N ASP A 7 -3.29 -14.71 10.33
CA ASP A 7 -2.01 -14.80 11.00
C ASP A 7 -0.94 -15.12 9.94
N SER A 8 0.22 -14.51 10.06
CA SER A 8 1.42 -14.90 9.33
C SER A 8 2.67 -14.52 10.10
N THR A 9 3.78 -15.20 9.84
CA THR A 9 5.09 -14.72 10.29
C THR A 9 5.34 -13.31 9.73
N ILE A 10 5.86 -12.41 10.56
CA ILE A 10 6.12 -11.02 10.17
C ILE A 10 7.01 -10.98 8.91
N GLN A 11 7.95 -11.91 8.79
CA GLN A 11 8.84 -12.05 7.64
C GLN A 11 8.11 -12.22 6.30
N LEU A 12 7.01 -12.97 6.27
CA LEU A 12 6.23 -13.28 5.06
C LEU A 12 5.00 -12.38 4.92
N PHE A 13 4.77 -11.49 5.87
CA PHE A 13 3.57 -10.66 5.92
C PHE A 13 3.32 -9.84 4.65
N PRO A 14 4.31 -9.21 3.98
CA PRO A 14 4.07 -8.49 2.73
C PRO A 14 3.52 -9.39 1.61
N ASP A 15 4.02 -10.63 1.51
CA ASP A 15 3.52 -11.62 0.55
C ASP A 15 2.10 -12.09 0.87
N LYS A 16 1.79 -12.25 2.15
CA LYS A 16 0.46 -12.61 2.61
C LYS A 16 -0.56 -11.50 2.36
N LEU A 17 -0.20 -10.25 2.65
CA LEU A 17 -1.03 -9.08 2.32
C LEU A 17 -1.28 -8.98 0.82
N GLU A 18 -0.25 -9.14 0.00
CA GLU A 18 -0.42 -9.09 -1.44
C GLU A 18 -1.39 -10.17 -1.94
N LYS A 19 -1.25 -11.41 -1.46
CA LYS A 19 -2.17 -12.50 -1.79
C LYS A 19 -3.61 -12.15 -1.38
N LEU A 20 -3.78 -11.65 -0.16
CA LEU A 20 -5.09 -11.26 0.38
C LEU A 20 -5.74 -10.13 -0.44
N PHE A 21 -4.97 -9.11 -0.83
CA PHE A 21 -5.44 -8.03 -1.69
C PHE A 21 -5.91 -8.57 -3.06
N ASN A 22 -5.13 -9.46 -3.68
CA ASN A 22 -5.49 -10.09 -4.95
C ASN A 22 -6.78 -10.91 -4.87
N GLU A 23 -6.95 -11.69 -3.80
CA GLU A 23 -8.15 -12.51 -3.55
C GLU A 23 -9.42 -11.66 -3.40
N HIS A 24 -9.29 -10.41 -2.96
CA HIS A 24 -10.41 -9.48 -2.76
C HIS A 24 -10.52 -8.37 -3.82
N GLY A 25 -9.96 -8.60 -5.02
CA GLY A 25 -10.20 -7.75 -6.18
C GLY A 25 -9.24 -6.57 -6.36
N TRP A 26 -8.13 -6.54 -5.60
CA TRP A 26 -7.03 -5.59 -5.78
C TRP A 26 -5.86 -6.30 -6.44
N GLN A 27 -5.81 -6.23 -7.77
CA GLN A 27 -4.85 -6.98 -8.55
C GLN A 27 -3.47 -6.33 -8.53
N THR A 28 -2.44 -7.10 -8.17
CA THR A 28 -1.05 -6.68 -8.40
C THR A 28 -0.77 -6.65 -9.91
N TYR A 29 -0.57 -5.47 -10.47
CA TYR A 29 -0.34 -5.31 -11.91
C TYR A 29 1.10 -4.89 -12.24
N VAL A 30 1.84 -4.31 -11.28
CA VAL A 30 3.28 -4.01 -11.42
C VAL A 30 4.04 -4.40 -10.16
N LYS A 31 5.24 -4.96 -10.34
CA LYS A 31 6.23 -5.23 -9.29
C LYS A 31 7.63 -4.81 -9.72
N TYR A 32 8.41 -4.33 -8.76
CA TYR A 32 9.84 -4.09 -8.93
C TYR A 32 10.53 -3.89 -7.57
N ARG A 33 11.87 -3.87 -7.57
CA ARG A 33 12.67 -3.44 -6.42
C ARG A 33 13.50 -2.23 -6.81
N ALA A 34 13.39 -1.14 -6.06
CA ALA A 34 14.37 -0.05 -6.17
C ALA A 34 15.64 -0.48 -5.40
N VAL A 35 16.79 -0.44 -6.06
CA VAL A 35 18.06 -0.94 -5.49
C VAL A 35 19.14 0.12 -5.52
N THR A 36 19.99 0.13 -4.49
CA THR A 36 21.09 1.11 -4.39
C THR A 36 22.35 0.70 -5.14
N ASP A 37 22.48 -0.59 -5.48
CA ASP A 37 23.62 -1.19 -6.19
C ASP A 37 23.18 -2.57 -6.75
N GLN A 38 24.10 -3.34 -7.30
CA GLN A 38 23.88 -4.70 -7.77
C GLN A 38 23.32 -5.60 -6.66
N ALA A 39 22.23 -6.31 -6.93
CA ALA A 39 21.51 -7.09 -5.91
C ALA A 39 22.37 -8.15 -5.21
N LYS A 40 23.38 -8.72 -5.89
CA LYS A 40 24.30 -9.72 -5.31
C LYS A 40 25.27 -9.15 -4.28
N LYS A 41 25.46 -7.82 -4.20
CA LYS A 41 26.32 -7.22 -3.17
C LYS A 41 25.58 -7.18 -1.84
N VAL A 42 26.25 -7.66 -0.79
CA VAL A 42 25.71 -7.70 0.59
C VAL A 42 25.41 -6.31 1.17
N THR A 43 26.03 -5.26 0.63
CA THR A 43 25.77 -3.85 0.99
C THR A 43 24.52 -3.28 0.35
N THR A 44 23.91 -3.99 -0.60
CA THR A 44 22.77 -3.47 -1.36
C THR A 44 21.54 -3.37 -0.48
N LYS A 45 20.86 -2.23 -0.61
CA LYS A 45 19.61 -1.92 0.04
C LYS A 45 18.49 -1.95 -1.00
N PHE A 46 17.31 -2.37 -0.56
CA PHE A 46 16.15 -2.61 -1.40
C PHE A 46 14.95 -1.87 -0.84
N ALA A 47 14.11 -1.37 -1.74
CA ALA A 47 12.72 -1.07 -1.47
C ALA A 47 11.88 -1.93 -2.41
N ASP A 48 11.16 -2.90 -1.85
CA ASP A 48 10.25 -3.76 -2.61
C ASP A 48 8.95 -3.02 -2.84
N VAL A 49 8.52 -2.94 -4.10
CA VAL A 49 7.37 -2.12 -4.50
C VAL A 49 6.36 -2.99 -5.23
N ARG A 50 5.12 -2.94 -4.75
CA ARG A 50 3.98 -3.66 -5.31
C ARG A 50 2.87 -2.69 -5.59
N LEU A 51 2.40 -2.68 -6.84
CA LEU A 51 1.38 -1.76 -7.31
C LEU A 51 0.08 -2.52 -7.58
N PHE A 52 -0.97 -2.06 -6.93
CA PHE A 52 -2.29 -2.67 -6.96
C PHE A 52 -3.27 -1.80 -7.72
N ARG A 53 -4.18 -2.44 -8.44
CA ARG A 53 -5.26 -1.80 -9.17
C ARG A 53 -6.57 -2.50 -8.88
N SER A 54 -7.61 -1.71 -8.65
CA SER A 54 -8.98 -2.21 -8.65
C SER A 54 -9.90 -1.33 -9.47
N VAL A 55 -10.86 -1.96 -10.13
CA VAL A 55 -11.99 -1.28 -10.76
C VAL A 55 -13.17 -1.43 -9.80
N GLY A 56 -13.49 -0.34 -9.11
CA GLY A 56 -14.55 -0.32 -8.11
C GLY A 56 -15.93 -0.67 -8.68
N SER A 57 -16.88 -0.95 -7.79
CA SER A 57 -18.30 -1.14 -8.12
C SER A 57 -18.93 0.09 -8.77
N ASP A 58 -18.35 1.27 -8.54
CA ASP A 58 -18.69 2.54 -9.17
C ASP A 58 -17.96 2.79 -10.51
N GLY A 59 -17.19 1.81 -11.00
CA GLY A 59 -16.45 1.91 -12.26
C GLY A 59 -15.17 2.77 -12.18
N GLN A 60 -14.85 3.35 -11.01
CA GLN A 60 -13.61 4.10 -10.85
C GLN A 60 -12.42 3.16 -10.71
N VAL A 61 -11.39 3.40 -11.52
CA VAL A 61 -10.07 2.79 -11.33
C VAL A 61 -9.38 3.46 -10.15
N ARG A 62 -8.96 2.65 -9.18
CA ARG A 62 -8.18 3.05 -8.01
C ARG A 62 -6.87 2.30 -8.01
N ASN A 63 -5.78 3.02 -7.75
CA ASN A 63 -4.46 2.43 -7.63
C ASN A 63 -3.81 2.85 -6.32
N PHE A 64 -3.10 1.91 -5.73
CA PHE A 64 -2.18 2.20 -4.63
C PHE A 64 -0.88 1.39 -4.79
N GLY A 65 0.17 1.85 -4.13
CA GLY A 65 1.44 1.15 -3.99
C GLY A 65 1.66 0.75 -2.55
N MET A 66 2.29 -0.40 -2.33
CA MET A 66 2.81 -0.85 -1.04
C MET A 66 4.32 -0.98 -1.14
N VAL A 67 5.03 -0.48 -0.13
CA VAL A 67 6.50 -0.46 -0.08
C VAL A 67 7.00 -0.93 1.28
N TYR A 68 8.06 -1.73 1.27
CA TYR A 68 8.89 -1.99 2.45
C TYR A 68 10.37 -2.08 2.08
N GLY A 69 11.22 -1.66 3.01
CA GLY A 69 12.67 -1.61 2.80
C GLY A 69 13.43 -2.68 3.58
N TYR A 70 14.55 -3.14 3.02
CA TYR A 70 15.47 -4.08 3.69
C TYR A 70 16.89 -4.01 3.09
N GLY A 71 17.80 -4.80 3.65
CA GLY A 71 19.16 -4.99 3.14
C GLY A 71 20.21 -4.04 3.71
N GLY A 72 21.48 -4.31 3.40
CA GLY A 72 22.63 -3.50 3.80
C GLY A 72 22.96 -3.52 5.29
N LYS A 73 22.45 -4.50 6.04
CA LYS A 73 22.65 -4.61 7.50
C LYS A 73 23.65 -5.71 7.85
N PHE A 74 24.84 -5.29 8.25
CA PHE A 74 25.87 -6.20 8.75
C PHE A 74 25.68 -6.42 10.25
N LYS A 75 25.47 -7.68 10.64
CA LYS A 75 25.38 -8.07 12.04
C LYS A 75 26.74 -8.44 12.58
N LYS A 76 27.01 -8.16 13.86
CA LYS A 76 28.27 -8.56 14.50
C LYS A 76 28.27 -10.07 14.78
N PRO A 77 29.44 -10.71 14.94
CA PRO A 77 29.51 -12.08 15.44
C PRO A 77 28.72 -12.24 16.75
N GLY A 78 27.87 -13.27 16.82
CA GLY A 78 26.95 -13.50 17.95
C GLY A 78 25.59 -12.78 17.84
N GLU A 79 25.40 -11.93 16.84
CA GLU A 79 24.12 -11.28 16.50
C GLU A 79 23.53 -11.80 15.18
N VAL A 80 24.17 -12.79 14.56
CA VAL A 80 23.75 -13.36 13.27
C VAL A 80 22.40 -14.06 13.47
N ASP A 81 21.41 -13.69 12.66
CA ASP A 81 20.13 -14.37 12.66
C ASP A 81 20.28 -15.74 12.02
N TYR A 82 19.61 -16.72 12.61
CA TYR A 82 19.65 -18.08 12.14
C TYR A 82 18.24 -18.62 12.01
N ILE A 83 17.90 -19.11 10.83
CA ILE A 83 16.65 -19.84 10.60
C ILE A 83 16.95 -21.31 10.88
N SER A 84 16.18 -21.91 11.78
CA SER A 84 16.31 -23.31 12.17
C SER A 84 15.38 -24.20 11.34
N GLN A 85 15.72 -25.47 11.19
CA GLN A 85 14.84 -26.48 10.58
C GLN A 85 13.49 -26.63 11.30
N ASN A 86 13.40 -26.18 12.56
CA ASN A 86 12.18 -26.19 13.36
C ASN A 86 11.32 -24.93 13.17
N SER A 87 11.85 -23.90 12.50
CA SER A 87 11.12 -22.67 12.15
C SER A 87 10.22 -22.94 10.95
N VAL A 88 9.09 -22.23 10.89
CA VAL A 88 8.23 -22.23 9.69
C VAL A 88 9.00 -21.68 8.48
N LEU A 89 9.94 -20.75 8.71
CA LEU A 89 10.82 -20.19 7.67
C LEU A 89 11.92 -21.17 7.21
N GLY A 90 12.11 -22.26 7.95
CA GLY A 90 13.02 -23.35 7.61
C GLY A 90 12.45 -24.34 6.59
N GLU A 91 11.19 -24.22 6.19
CA GLU A 91 10.60 -25.08 5.17
C GLU A 91 11.30 -24.91 3.81
N ALA A 92 11.57 -26.03 3.13
CA ALA A 92 12.11 -26.05 1.77
C ALA A 92 11.13 -26.81 0.86
N ALA A 93 10.36 -26.06 0.06
CA ALA A 93 9.32 -26.64 -0.80
C ALA A 93 9.83 -26.90 -2.22
N PHE A 94 9.31 -27.93 -2.89
CA PHE A 94 9.65 -28.18 -4.30
C PHE A 94 9.24 -27.03 -5.21
N LEU A 95 10.10 -26.70 -6.17
CA LEU A 95 9.72 -25.83 -7.27
C LEU A 95 8.63 -26.52 -8.12
N PRO A 96 7.69 -25.76 -8.72
CA PRO A 96 6.62 -26.33 -9.53
C PRO A 96 7.15 -27.27 -10.62
N GLY A 97 6.70 -28.52 -10.61
CA GLY A 97 7.08 -29.55 -11.58
C GLY A 97 8.48 -30.16 -11.37
N SER A 98 9.17 -29.85 -10.27
CA SER A 98 10.49 -30.38 -9.96
C SER A 98 10.44 -31.43 -8.85
N THR A 99 11.27 -32.47 -8.98
CA THR A 99 11.53 -33.48 -7.94
C THR A 99 12.95 -33.40 -7.40
N THR A 100 13.77 -32.47 -7.92
CA THR A 100 15.17 -32.29 -7.53
C THR A 100 15.47 -30.89 -7.05
N GLN A 101 14.59 -29.91 -7.28
CA GLN A 101 14.82 -28.53 -6.89
C GLN A 101 13.84 -28.10 -5.80
N LEU A 102 14.41 -27.64 -4.70
CA LEU A 102 13.72 -27.08 -3.54
C LEU A 102 14.03 -25.59 -3.43
N GLN A 103 13.10 -24.84 -2.86
CA GLN A 103 13.22 -23.41 -2.60
C GLN A 103 13.10 -23.15 -1.10
N VAL A 104 14.11 -22.54 -0.49
CA VAL A 104 13.98 -21.99 0.87
C VAL A 104 13.20 -20.68 0.85
N LEU A 105 12.52 -20.36 1.94
CA LEU A 105 11.58 -19.23 2.00
C LEU A 105 12.27 -17.86 2.07
N VAL A 106 13.42 -17.75 2.74
CA VAL A 106 14.16 -16.48 2.88
C VAL A 106 15.50 -16.61 2.17
N TYR A 107 15.74 -15.75 1.18
CA TYR A 107 16.98 -15.73 0.41
C TYR A 107 17.28 -14.29 -0.05
N PRO A 108 18.55 -13.93 -0.34
CA PRO A 108 19.77 -14.76 -0.37
C PRO A 108 20.19 -15.36 0.98
N ILE A 109 20.97 -16.43 0.95
CA ILE A 109 21.55 -17.07 2.13
C ILE A 109 23.06 -16.81 2.22
N GLU A 110 23.61 -16.88 3.43
CA GLU A 110 25.05 -16.80 3.64
C GLU A 110 25.74 -18.07 3.13
N LYS A 111 26.80 -17.88 2.34
CA LYS A 111 27.49 -18.96 1.64
C LYS A 111 27.95 -20.06 2.60
N GLY A 112 27.53 -21.29 2.32
CA GLY A 112 27.93 -22.47 3.09
C GLY A 112 27.21 -22.65 4.42
N SER A 113 26.27 -21.76 4.78
CA SER A 113 25.50 -21.84 6.03
C SER A 113 24.38 -22.88 6.00
N LEU A 114 23.89 -23.25 4.82
CA LEU A 114 22.73 -24.15 4.69
C LEU A 114 23.05 -25.59 5.12
N MET A 115 22.17 -26.13 5.94
CA MET A 115 22.07 -27.53 6.32
C MET A 115 20.67 -28.04 5.96
N LEU A 116 20.60 -29.03 5.09
CA LEU A 116 19.34 -29.62 4.62
C LEU A 116 18.98 -30.86 5.44
N TYR A 117 17.70 -31.04 5.71
CA TYR A 117 17.12 -32.18 6.39
C TYR A 117 15.99 -32.77 5.54
N LYS A 118 15.95 -34.08 5.44
CA LYS A 118 14.91 -34.87 4.79
C LYS A 118 14.21 -35.71 5.84
N ASN A 119 12.92 -35.47 6.06
CA ASN A 119 12.11 -36.13 7.08
C ASN A 119 12.77 -36.07 8.49
N GLY A 120 13.42 -34.94 8.80
CA GLY A 120 14.14 -34.72 10.07
C GLY A 120 15.56 -35.29 10.14
N VAL A 121 16.03 -35.98 9.09
CA VAL A 121 17.38 -36.55 9.03
C VAL A 121 18.28 -35.65 8.18
N PHE A 122 19.48 -35.35 8.67
CA PHE A 122 20.46 -34.54 7.94
C PHE A 122 20.85 -35.18 6.60
N VAL A 123 20.87 -34.38 5.54
CA VAL A 123 21.28 -34.78 4.19
C VAL A 123 22.74 -34.36 3.97
N ASP A 124 23.57 -35.26 3.45
CA ASP A 124 24.99 -34.95 3.23
C ASP A 124 25.17 -33.84 2.18
N LYS A 125 26.17 -32.97 2.37
CA LYS A 125 26.46 -31.86 1.44
C LYS A 125 26.86 -32.34 0.04
N ALA A 126 27.29 -33.59 -0.12
CA ALA A 126 27.56 -34.19 -1.42
C ALA A 126 26.27 -34.49 -2.21
N GLU A 127 25.12 -34.59 -1.54
CA GLU A 127 23.83 -34.98 -2.14
C GLU A 127 23.02 -33.77 -2.64
N TYR A 128 23.51 -32.54 -2.46
CA TYR A 128 22.85 -31.35 -2.97
C TYR A 128 23.82 -30.22 -3.30
N LYS A 129 23.37 -29.28 -4.13
CA LYS A 129 24.03 -28.01 -4.43
C LYS A 129 23.11 -26.87 -4.06
N VAL A 130 23.68 -25.78 -3.56
CA VAL A 130 22.91 -24.59 -3.19
C VAL A 130 23.33 -23.43 -4.09
N GLU A 131 22.36 -22.76 -4.69
CA GLU A 131 22.57 -21.42 -5.25
C GLU A 131 22.21 -20.41 -4.14
N ASP A 132 23.25 -19.83 -3.54
CA ASP A 132 23.11 -19.01 -2.33
C ASP A 132 22.26 -17.75 -2.55
N PHE A 133 22.25 -17.18 -3.76
CA PHE A 133 21.53 -15.95 -4.06
C PHE A 133 20.03 -16.18 -4.30
N THR A 134 19.66 -17.22 -5.02
CA THR A 134 18.26 -17.58 -5.30
C THR A 134 17.66 -18.47 -4.23
N GLY A 135 18.48 -19.05 -3.35
CA GLY A 135 18.03 -19.98 -2.31
C GLY A 135 17.57 -21.34 -2.87
N VAL A 136 17.88 -21.63 -4.14
CA VAL A 136 17.50 -22.89 -4.77
C VAL A 136 18.48 -23.98 -4.36
N VAL A 137 17.94 -25.06 -3.78
CA VAL A 137 18.68 -26.27 -3.44
C VAL A 137 18.39 -27.34 -4.49
N THR A 138 19.42 -27.81 -5.18
CA THR A 138 19.32 -28.87 -6.20
C THR A 138 19.89 -30.18 -5.67
N LEU A 139 19.04 -31.17 -5.47
CA LEU A 139 19.38 -32.53 -5.09
C LEU A 139 20.09 -33.26 -6.23
N THR A 140 21.05 -34.13 -5.91
CA THR A 140 21.76 -34.95 -6.90
C THR A 140 20.91 -36.10 -7.44
N ALA A 141 19.86 -36.49 -6.72
CA ALA A 141 18.89 -37.50 -7.11
C ALA A 141 17.46 -36.99 -6.88
N PRO A 142 16.47 -37.47 -7.67
CA PRO A 142 15.06 -37.18 -7.41
C PRO A 142 14.62 -37.64 -6.02
N ALA A 143 13.87 -36.80 -5.32
CA ALA A 143 13.24 -37.13 -4.06
C ALA A 143 11.82 -37.69 -4.25
N ASP A 144 11.30 -38.40 -3.24
CA ASP A 144 9.92 -38.87 -3.23
C ASP A 144 8.97 -37.68 -3.04
N PRO A 145 7.82 -37.62 -3.72
CA PRO A 145 6.85 -36.55 -3.51
C PRO A 145 6.36 -36.39 -2.06
N ASN A 146 6.44 -37.44 -1.23
CA ASN A 146 6.04 -37.41 0.18
C ASN A 146 7.17 -36.96 1.12
N ASP A 147 8.39 -36.80 0.61
CA ASP A 147 9.51 -36.34 1.41
C ASP A 147 9.31 -34.88 1.84
N LYS A 148 9.47 -34.63 3.14
CA LYS A 148 9.46 -33.28 3.71
C LYS A 148 10.88 -32.78 3.87
N PHE A 149 11.16 -31.62 3.30
CA PHE A 149 12.46 -30.98 3.43
C PHE A 149 12.38 -29.74 4.31
N THR A 150 13.33 -29.65 5.24
CA THR A 150 13.56 -28.46 6.06
C THR A 150 15.04 -28.10 6.02
N ALA A 151 15.35 -26.85 6.31
CA ALA A 151 16.70 -26.31 6.24
C ALA A 151 16.98 -25.44 7.46
N SER A 152 18.23 -25.49 7.91
CA SER A 152 18.79 -24.51 8.84
C SER A 152 19.84 -23.67 8.10
N TYR A 153 19.76 -22.35 8.17
CA TYR A 153 20.63 -21.45 7.41
C TYR A 153 20.65 -20.03 7.99
N ALA A 154 21.69 -19.27 7.64
CA ALA A 154 21.77 -17.84 7.95
C ALA A 154 21.35 -17.01 6.71
N PRO A 155 20.37 -16.11 6.82
CA PRO A 155 20.07 -15.16 5.75
C PRO A 155 21.26 -14.21 5.50
N ALA A 156 21.53 -13.89 4.24
CA ALA A 156 22.59 -12.93 3.91
C ALA A 156 22.21 -11.48 4.33
N PRO A 157 23.17 -10.55 4.48
CA PRO A 157 22.89 -9.15 4.85
C PRO A 157 21.97 -8.38 3.88
N ASN A 158 21.85 -8.84 2.65
CA ASN A 158 20.98 -8.31 1.59
C ASN A 158 19.67 -9.09 1.44
N ALA A 159 19.40 -10.07 2.29
CA ALA A 159 18.13 -10.78 2.33
C ALA A 159 17.02 -9.91 2.97
N PRO A 160 15.75 -10.18 2.65
CA PRO A 160 14.62 -9.57 3.36
C PRO A 160 14.72 -9.79 4.87
N ASP A 161 14.48 -8.71 5.61
CA ASP A 161 14.36 -8.73 7.07
C ASP A 161 12.88 -8.66 7.46
N MET A 162 12.57 -8.82 8.74
CA MET A 162 11.21 -8.60 9.24
C MET A 162 10.78 -7.15 8.98
N PRO A 163 9.71 -6.89 8.19
CA PRO A 163 9.23 -5.54 7.96
C PRO A 163 8.73 -4.91 9.26
N LYS A 164 9.29 -3.75 9.59
CA LYS A 164 8.93 -2.99 10.80
C LYS A 164 7.81 -1.98 10.54
N ARG A 165 7.66 -1.62 9.29
CA ARG A 165 6.73 -0.63 8.78
C ARG A 165 6.50 -0.86 7.29
N LEU A 166 5.36 -0.41 6.81
CA LEU A 166 5.03 -0.34 5.38
C LEU A 166 4.74 1.11 5.01
N TYR A 167 4.91 1.45 3.74
CA TYR A 167 4.44 2.71 3.19
C TYR A 167 3.44 2.44 2.09
N PHE A 168 2.37 3.22 2.09
CA PHE A 168 1.32 3.20 1.09
C PHE A 168 1.25 4.55 0.39
N PHE A 169 0.88 4.55 -0.88
CA PHE A 169 0.63 5.79 -1.62
C PHE A 169 -0.37 5.52 -2.74
N THR A 170 -1.09 6.54 -3.18
CA THR A 170 -2.04 6.44 -4.30
C THR A 170 -1.51 7.21 -5.50
N TYR A 171 -2.04 6.93 -6.69
CA TYR A 171 -1.64 7.59 -7.94
C TYR A 171 -2.67 7.31 -9.05
N ASP A 172 -2.62 8.09 -10.13
CA ASP A 172 -3.55 7.95 -11.25
C ASP A 172 -3.13 6.81 -12.20
N ASP A 173 -1.85 6.75 -12.58
CA ASP A 173 -1.27 5.64 -13.35
C ASP A 173 0.27 5.63 -13.24
N VAL A 174 0.91 4.68 -13.93
CA VAL A 174 2.37 4.62 -14.09
C VAL A 174 2.74 4.60 -15.57
N ARG A 175 3.90 5.16 -15.88
CA ARG A 175 4.54 5.00 -17.19
C ARG A 175 5.72 4.04 -17.04
N SER A 176 5.91 3.16 -18.02
CA SER A 176 7.06 2.25 -18.11
C SER A 176 8.34 3.01 -18.48
N GLU A 177 8.61 4.10 -17.78
CA GLU A 177 9.68 5.05 -18.03
C GLU A 177 10.30 5.45 -16.68
N LYS A 178 11.63 5.54 -16.63
CA LYS A 178 12.40 6.12 -15.53
C LYS A 178 13.01 7.44 -15.99
N ILE A 179 12.87 8.48 -15.17
CA ILE A 179 13.61 9.73 -15.37
C ILE A 179 14.95 9.57 -14.67
N VAL A 180 16.03 9.54 -15.45
CA VAL A 180 17.41 9.54 -14.94
C VAL A 180 17.86 11.00 -14.84
N GLN A 181 18.16 11.46 -13.63
CA GLN A 181 18.57 12.84 -13.37
C GLN A 181 20.10 12.93 -13.25
N GLY A 182 20.74 13.59 -14.20
CA GLY A 182 22.14 14.01 -14.09
C GLY A 182 22.33 15.16 -13.11
N MET A 183 21.45 16.16 -13.16
CA MET A 183 21.37 17.29 -12.22
C MET A 183 19.94 17.79 -12.05
N ASP A 184 19.61 18.29 -10.86
CA ASP A 184 18.37 19.03 -10.56
C ASP A 184 18.68 20.14 -9.51
N GLY A 185 18.86 21.39 -9.95
CA GLY A 185 19.15 22.51 -9.04
C GLY A 185 20.41 22.31 -8.18
N ASN A 186 20.25 22.30 -6.85
CA ASN A 186 21.35 22.12 -5.87
C ASN A 186 21.77 20.65 -5.63
N VAL A 187 21.29 19.69 -6.42
CA VAL A 187 21.62 18.26 -6.28
C VAL A 187 23.09 18.02 -6.64
N LYS A 188 23.90 17.67 -5.63
CA LYS A 188 25.35 17.41 -5.78
C LYS A 188 25.70 16.08 -6.45
N VAL A 189 24.77 15.12 -6.54
CA VAL A 189 25.00 13.78 -7.11
C VAL A 189 23.75 13.31 -7.85
N GLY A 190 23.86 13.13 -9.16
CA GLY A 190 22.80 12.57 -10.01
C GLY A 190 22.55 11.07 -9.75
N ASP A 191 21.60 10.48 -10.48
CA ASP A 191 21.41 9.04 -10.52
C ASP A 191 22.70 8.30 -10.90
N PRO A 192 22.99 7.10 -10.38
CA PRO A 192 24.20 6.36 -10.76
C PRO A 192 24.34 6.15 -12.28
N GLU A 193 23.21 6.01 -12.98
CA GLU A 193 23.15 5.84 -14.43
C GLU A 193 23.36 7.14 -15.22
N SER A 194 23.41 8.28 -14.54
CA SER A 194 23.67 9.58 -15.18
C SER A 194 25.16 9.87 -15.36
N ILE A 195 26.03 9.18 -14.62
CA ILE A 195 27.46 9.51 -14.51
C ILE A 195 28.20 8.97 -15.74
N LEU A 196 28.84 9.85 -16.48
CA LEU A 196 29.68 9.50 -17.63
C LEU A 196 31.16 9.49 -17.21
N PRO A 197 32.05 8.82 -17.98
CA PRO A 197 33.49 8.92 -17.72
C PRO A 197 33.98 10.38 -17.82
N ASP A 198 34.89 10.76 -16.94
CA ASP A 198 35.48 12.11 -16.91
C ASP A 198 36.15 12.48 -18.24
N GLY A 199 36.23 13.79 -18.48
CA GLY A 199 37.01 14.36 -19.57
C GLY A 199 38.50 14.07 -19.41
N ASP A 200 39.20 13.89 -20.53
CA ASP A 200 40.65 13.70 -20.58
C ASP A 200 41.36 14.77 -21.44
N GLY A 201 40.62 15.79 -21.91
CA GLY A 201 41.10 16.83 -22.81
C GLY A 201 41.08 16.47 -24.30
N ALA A 202 40.76 15.22 -24.68
CA ALA A 202 40.77 14.75 -26.07
C ALA A 202 39.52 13.96 -26.48
N LYS A 203 38.96 13.16 -25.58
CA LYS A 203 37.80 12.30 -25.78
C LYS A 203 36.55 13.13 -26.00
N ARG A 204 35.83 12.78 -27.07
CA ARG A 204 34.58 13.44 -27.46
C ARG A 204 33.37 12.52 -27.43
N SER A 205 33.58 11.21 -27.30
CA SER A 205 32.51 10.21 -27.28
C SER A 205 32.39 9.58 -25.90
N PHE A 206 31.19 9.63 -25.33
CA PHE A 206 30.88 9.17 -23.98
C PHE A 206 29.69 8.21 -24.02
N GLN A 207 29.92 6.99 -23.57
CA GLN A 207 28.88 5.96 -23.46
C GLN A 207 28.01 6.26 -22.24
N ILE A 208 26.69 6.37 -22.43
CA ILE A 208 25.73 6.40 -21.32
C ILE A 208 25.72 4.99 -20.69
N PRO A 209 25.85 4.86 -19.35
CA PRO A 209 26.01 3.57 -18.66
C PRO A 209 24.66 2.84 -18.53
N THR A 210 23.93 2.69 -19.64
CA THR A 210 22.69 1.94 -19.70
C THR A 210 22.61 1.17 -21.03
N ALA A 211 22.23 -0.10 -20.93
CA ALA A 211 21.91 -0.93 -22.10
C ALA A 211 20.42 -0.84 -22.49
N ALA A 212 19.61 -0.15 -21.68
CA ALA A 212 18.19 0.02 -21.94
C ALA A 212 17.95 1.07 -23.03
N THR A 213 16.80 0.98 -23.69
CA THR A 213 16.38 1.98 -24.68
C THR A 213 16.18 3.34 -24.01
N ILE A 214 16.84 4.35 -24.56
CA ILE A 214 16.64 5.75 -24.19
C ILE A 214 15.62 6.35 -25.14
N LYS A 215 14.67 7.12 -24.60
CA LYS A 215 13.68 7.82 -25.41
C LYS A 215 14.35 8.93 -26.22
N GLU A 216 14.19 8.90 -27.54
CA GLU A 216 14.77 9.89 -28.45
C GLU A 216 14.37 11.32 -28.06
N GLY A 217 15.30 12.26 -28.20
CA GLY A 217 15.10 13.67 -27.88
C GLY A 217 15.09 14.02 -26.39
N THR A 218 15.31 13.05 -25.48
CA THR A 218 15.25 13.32 -24.02
C THR A 218 16.60 13.56 -23.34
N VAL A 219 17.71 13.35 -24.05
CA VAL A 219 19.06 13.43 -23.47
C VAL A 219 19.52 14.88 -23.34
N ARG A 220 19.94 15.25 -22.13
CA ARG A 220 20.58 16.52 -21.78
C ARG A 220 21.96 16.23 -21.20
N LEU A 221 22.99 16.91 -21.72
CA LEU A 221 24.36 16.74 -21.27
C LEU A 221 24.76 17.87 -20.31
N TYR A 222 25.48 17.54 -19.25
CA TYR A 222 26.05 18.50 -18.30
C TYR A 222 27.55 18.26 -18.20
N ILE A 223 28.35 19.33 -18.24
CA ILE A 223 29.80 19.30 -18.00
C ILE A 223 30.10 20.30 -16.88
N ASN A 224 30.77 19.85 -15.81
CA ASN A 224 31.09 20.67 -14.64
C ASN A 224 29.87 21.44 -14.11
N GLN A 225 28.73 20.75 -14.05
CA GLN A 225 27.45 21.27 -13.59
C GLN A 225 26.74 22.31 -14.47
N ILE A 226 27.19 22.45 -15.71
CA ILE A 226 26.58 23.37 -16.68
C ILE A 226 25.95 22.55 -17.80
N GLU A 227 24.66 22.79 -18.07
CA GLU A 227 23.96 22.18 -19.21
C GLU A 227 24.60 22.67 -20.52
N ILE A 228 24.95 21.71 -21.36
CA ILE A 228 25.50 21.92 -22.69
C ILE A 228 24.36 22.03 -23.68
N SER A 229 24.49 22.94 -24.65
CA SER A 229 23.43 23.13 -25.62
C SER A 229 23.31 21.92 -26.55
N ALA A 230 22.07 21.59 -26.94
CA ALA A 230 21.77 20.40 -27.74
C ALA A 230 22.33 20.45 -29.18
N ASP A 231 22.80 21.60 -29.63
CA ASP A 231 23.52 21.80 -30.90
C ASP A 231 25.04 21.59 -30.79
N GLU A 232 25.57 21.36 -29.58
CA GLU A 232 27.00 21.10 -29.33
C GLU A 232 27.32 19.60 -29.20
N TYR A 233 26.32 18.71 -29.26
CA TYR A 233 26.51 17.27 -29.21
C TYR A 233 25.46 16.52 -30.02
N GLU A 234 25.82 15.31 -30.45
CA GLU A 234 24.92 14.34 -31.07
C GLU A 234 24.73 13.15 -30.13
N VAL A 235 23.57 12.49 -30.23
CA VAL A 235 23.27 11.27 -29.48
C VAL A 235 22.95 10.16 -30.45
N ASP A 236 23.72 9.08 -30.37
CA ASP A 236 23.37 7.81 -31.02
C ASP A 236 22.53 6.98 -30.04
N TYR A 237 21.23 6.90 -30.30
CA TYR A 237 20.28 6.12 -29.49
C TYR A 237 20.34 4.61 -29.72
N THR A 238 21.05 4.15 -30.76
CA THR A 238 21.28 2.72 -30.99
C THR A 238 22.38 2.20 -30.08
N THR A 239 23.45 2.99 -29.94
CA THR A 239 24.58 2.65 -29.07
C THR A 239 24.52 3.33 -27.70
N ASN A 240 23.56 4.22 -27.45
CA ASN A 240 23.49 5.08 -26.27
C ASN A 240 24.78 5.89 -26.03
N THR A 241 25.34 6.47 -27.10
CA THR A 241 26.58 7.25 -27.06
C THR A 241 26.32 8.74 -27.31
N ILE A 242 26.91 9.60 -26.49
CA ILE A 242 26.94 11.05 -26.71
C ILE A 242 28.27 11.41 -27.38
N LYS A 243 28.22 12.18 -28.47
CA LYS A 243 29.39 12.68 -29.19
C LYS A 243 29.39 14.20 -29.19
N ILE A 244 30.37 14.81 -28.52
CA ILE A 244 30.57 16.26 -28.50
C ILE A 244 31.13 16.71 -29.85
N LEU A 245 30.45 17.66 -30.47
CA LEU A 245 30.79 18.18 -31.80
C LEU A 245 32.05 19.04 -31.76
N SER A 246 32.73 19.14 -32.91
CA SER A 246 33.96 19.92 -33.06
C SER A 246 33.76 21.43 -32.87
N THR A 247 32.52 21.91 -32.91
CA THR A 247 32.12 23.29 -32.57
C THR A 247 32.42 23.65 -31.11
N ARG A 248 32.54 22.65 -30.23
CA ARG A 248 32.93 22.79 -28.83
C ARG A 248 34.30 22.15 -28.56
N PRO A 249 35.14 22.72 -27.69
CA PRO A 249 36.32 22.04 -27.18
C PRO A 249 35.97 20.68 -26.53
N ALA A 250 36.90 19.72 -26.59
CA ALA A 250 36.73 18.49 -25.82
C ALA A 250 36.70 18.83 -24.32
N PRO A 251 35.98 18.07 -23.48
CA PRO A 251 35.98 18.29 -22.04
C PRO A 251 37.40 18.18 -21.47
N ASP A 252 37.79 19.16 -20.65
CA ASP A 252 39.11 19.21 -20.03
C ASP A 252 39.40 17.97 -19.18
N LEU A 253 40.69 17.72 -18.91
CA LEU A 253 41.11 16.65 -18.01
C LEU A 253 40.46 16.82 -16.62
N GLY A 254 39.72 15.82 -16.19
CA GLY A 254 39.01 15.82 -14.90
C GLY A 254 37.68 16.59 -14.91
N ALA A 255 37.17 17.01 -16.07
CA ALA A 255 35.83 17.55 -16.17
C ALA A 255 34.80 16.46 -15.83
N GLU A 256 33.84 16.77 -14.96
CA GLU A 256 32.77 15.86 -14.55
C GLU A 256 31.62 15.92 -15.58
N LEU A 257 31.19 14.76 -16.09
CA LEU A 257 30.13 14.68 -17.09
C LEU A 257 28.92 13.90 -16.56
N HIS A 258 27.74 14.46 -16.78
CA HIS A 258 26.46 13.84 -16.44
C HIS A 258 25.46 13.93 -17.58
N ALA A 259 24.59 12.93 -17.71
CA ALA A 259 23.46 12.94 -18.63
C ALA A 259 22.13 12.77 -17.91
N SER A 260 21.17 13.66 -18.17
CA SER A 260 19.77 13.46 -17.81
C SER A 260 19.01 12.90 -19.02
N TYR A 261 18.15 11.89 -18.83
CA TYR A 261 17.40 11.28 -19.92
C TYR A 261 16.20 10.45 -19.42
N VAL A 262 15.31 10.05 -20.33
CA VAL A 262 14.21 9.13 -20.02
C VAL A 262 14.55 7.73 -20.53
N ARG A 263 14.64 6.78 -19.60
CA ARG A 263 14.90 5.36 -19.87
C ARG A 263 13.57 4.60 -19.99
N VAL A 264 13.39 3.82 -21.05
CA VAL A 264 12.24 2.91 -21.18
C VAL A 264 12.50 1.66 -20.35
N LEU A 265 11.52 1.27 -19.53
CA LEU A 265 11.58 0.09 -18.69
C LEU A 265 10.94 -1.10 -19.41
N VAL A 266 11.69 -2.20 -19.49
CA VAL A 266 11.19 -3.46 -20.04
C VAL A 266 10.87 -4.41 -18.89
N GLY A 267 9.59 -4.74 -18.75
CA GLY A 267 9.12 -5.68 -17.74
C GLY A 267 8.83 -7.05 -18.35
N THR A 268 8.73 -8.05 -17.49
CA THR A 268 8.33 -9.43 -17.85
C THR A 268 6.93 -9.72 -17.31
N GLY A 269 6.21 -10.67 -17.94
CA GLY A 269 4.85 -11.05 -17.52
C GLY A 269 3.74 -10.34 -18.30
N THR A 270 2.55 -10.95 -18.31
CA THR A 270 1.38 -10.48 -19.10
C THR A 270 0.24 -9.93 -18.25
N LYS A 271 0.06 -10.44 -17.02
CA LYS A 271 -0.95 -9.96 -16.06
C LYS A 271 -0.33 -9.02 -15.02
N THR A 272 0.80 -9.45 -14.46
CA THR A 272 1.63 -8.66 -13.56
C THR A 272 2.94 -8.39 -14.29
N ILE A 273 3.25 -7.12 -14.50
CA ILE A 273 4.50 -6.68 -15.12
C ILE A 273 5.56 -6.61 -14.01
N ASN A 274 6.59 -7.42 -14.11
CA ASN A 274 7.73 -7.41 -13.20
C ASN A 274 8.94 -6.75 -13.87
N TYR A 275 9.37 -5.58 -13.37
CA TYR A 275 10.56 -4.88 -13.87
C TYR A 275 11.86 -5.33 -13.21
N GLY A 276 11.80 -6.23 -12.22
CA GLY A 276 12.97 -6.70 -11.50
C GLY A 276 13.64 -5.58 -10.69
N ASP A 277 14.98 -5.55 -10.73
CA ASP A 277 15.78 -4.57 -9.99
C ASP A 277 16.01 -3.30 -10.81
N ILE A 278 15.59 -2.16 -10.25
CA ILE A 278 15.79 -0.85 -10.84
C ILE A 278 16.79 -0.09 -9.97
N LEU A 279 17.98 0.14 -10.53
CA LEU A 279 19.03 0.93 -9.87
C LEU A 279 18.53 2.36 -9.65
N VAL A 280 18.69 2.90 -8.45
CA VAL A 280 18.29 4.27 -8.07
C VAL A 280 19.38 4.93 -7.22
N LYS A 281 19.17 6.19 -6.85
CA LYS A 281 20.02 6.90 -5.89
C LYS A 281 20.12 6.13 -4.57
N LYS A 282 21.23 6.30 -3.86
CA LYS A 282 21.42 5.67 -2.54
C LYS A 282 20.33 6.16 -1.59
N PHE A 283 19.71 5.23 -0.88
CA PHE A 283 18.74 5.50 0.17
C PHE A 283 19.01 4.65 1.41
N ASP A 284 18.29 4.95 2.49
CA ASP A 284 18.30 4.14 3.71
C ASP A 284 16.92 3.50 4.00
N PRO A 285 16.79 2.16 4.04
CA PRO A 285 15.55 1.46 4.37
C PRO A 285 14.90 1.86 5.70
N ASP A 286 15.69 2.36 6.66
CA ASP A 286 15.18 2.78 7.97
C ASP A 286 14.70 4.25 8.00
N ASP A 287 15.00 5.04 6.95
CA ASP A 287 14.50 6.39 6.71
C ASP A 287 13.42 6.37 5.62
N GLY A 288 12.17 6.53 6.03
CA GLY A 288 11.01 6.52 5.13
C GLY A 288 11.11 7.50 3.98
N LYS A 289 11.58 8.72 4.24
CA LYS A 289 11.65 9.76 3.21
C LYS A 289 12.73 9.42 2.19
N SER A 290 13.91 9.00 2.66
CA SER A 290 15.00 8.59 1.77
C SER A 290 14.60 7.37 0.93
N MET A 291 13.97 6.36 1.53
CA MET A 291 13.50 5.17 0.82
C MET A 291 12.46 5.52 -0.25
N MET A 292 11.46 6.33 0.08
CA MET A 292 10.40 6.72 -0.85
C MET A 292 10.90 7.64 -1.98
N ASP A 293 11.97 8.42 -1.75
CA ASP A 293 12.68 9.13 -2.81
C ASP A 293 13.30 8.16 -3.84
N GLY A 294 13.90 7.06 -3.36
CA GLY A 294 14.35 5.94 -4.19
C GLY A 294 13.21 5.28 -4.98
N VAL A 295 12.06 5.06 -4.36
CA VAL A 295 10.88 4.49 -5.03
C VAL A 295 10.38 5.42 -6.14
N TYR A 296 10.25 6.71 -5.87
CA TYR A 296 9.67 7.68 -6.81
C TYR A 296 10.65 8.06 -7.93
N SER A 297 11.94 7.72 -7.79
CA SER A 297 12.93 7.80 -8.86
C SER A 297 13.04 6.53 -9.69
N ALA A 298 12.45 5.40 -9.27
CA ALA A 298 12.56 4.14 -9.99
C ALA A 298 11.69 4.11 -11.26
N ILE A 299 10.45 4.58 -11.17
CA ILE A 299 9.48 4.63 -12.27
C ILE A 299 8.71 5.96 -12.24
N THR A 300 8.13 6.33 -13.37
CA THR A 300 7.34 7.56 -13.48
C THR A 300 5.90 7.30 -13.04
N TYR A 301 5.52 7.83 -11.88
CA TYR A 301 4.14 7.88 -11.42
C TYR A 301 3.42 9.11 -11.95
N ILE A 302 2.15 8.96 -12.33
CA ILE A 302 1.27 10.06 -12.71
C ILE A 302 0.49 10.49 -11.47
N TYR A 303 0.75 11.72 -11.02
CA TYR A 303 0.17 12.34 -9.83
C TYR A 303 0.23 11.43 -8.58
N PRO A 304 1.42 11.02 -8.10
CA PRO A 304 1.52 10.24 -6.88
C PRO A 304 1.23 11.07 -5.63
N SER A 305 0.58 10.48 -4.65
CA SER A 305 0.36 11.11 -3.34
C SER A 305 1.65 11.24 -2.55
N MET A 306 1.62 11.98 -1.44
CA MET A 306 2.64 11.75 -0.41
C MET A 306 2.47 10.34 0.19
N PRO A 307 3.55 9.67 0.61
CA PRO A 307 3.46 8.34 1.21
C PRO A 307 2.87 8.40 2.63
N THR A 308 1.94 7.50 2.90
CA THR A 308 1.36 7.22 4.22
C THR A 308 2.09 6.05 4.86
N ALA A 309 2.66 6.27 6.04
CA ALA A 309 3.37 5.24 6.79
C ALA A 309 2.40 4.37 7.63
N LEU A 310 2.74 3.09 7.82
CA LEU A 310 2.08 2.15 8.72
C LEU A 310 3.14 1.49 9.59
N SER A 311 3.19 1.80 10.88
CA SER A 311 4.19 1.26 11.82
C SER A 311 3.57 0.22 12.75
N PHE A 312 4.26 -0.90 12.97
CA PHE A 312 3.70 -2.00 13.78
C PHE A 312 4.14 -1.97 15.25
N THR A 313 5.25 -1.31 15.54
CA THR A 313 5.86 -1.25 16.87
C THR A 313 6.39 0.16 17.14
N PRO A 314 6.41 0.64 18.40
CA PRO A 314 7.17 1.84 18.79
C PRO A 314 8.67 1.69 18.54
N LEU A 315 9.19 0.46 18.55
CA LEU A 315 10.62 0.20 18.52
C LEU A 315 11.24 0.43 17.15
N ASP A 316 12.38 1.11 17.14
CA ASP A 316 13.17 1.38 15.93
C ASP A 316 13.44 0.12 15.12
N HIS A 317 13.75 -0.95 15.84
CA HIS A 317 13.91 -2.31 15.36
C HIS A 317 13.26 -3.27 16.33
N PHE A 318 12.72 -4.38 15.81
CA PHE A 318 12.45 -5.56 16.62
C PHE A 318 13.71 -5.90 17.43
N ASP A 319 13.56 -6.02 18.75
CA ASP A 319 14.63 -6.45 19.64
C ASP A 319 14.74 -7.99 19.66
N ARG A 320 15.54 -8.54 20.60
CA ARG A 320 15.75 -9.99 20.72
C ARG A 320 14.50 -10.77 21.17
N GLY A 321 13.50 -10.09 21.73
CA GLY A 321 12.22 -10.68 22.12
C GLY A 321 11.39 -11.12 20.92
N TRP A 322 11.51 -10.44 19.78
CA TRP A 322 10.92 -10.89 18.52
C TRP A 322 11.92 -11.70 17.71
N GLN A 323 11.54 -12.93 17.42
CA GLN A 323 12.27 -13.82 16.53
C GLN A 323 11.65 -13.75 15.14
N ARG A 324 12.32 -14.29 14.11
CA ARG A 324 11.78 -14.27 12.74
C ARG A 324 10.45 -15.03 12.58
N ASP A 325 10.18 -15.96 13.48
CA ASP A 325 8.91 -16.69 13.58
C ASP A 325 7.80 -15.91 14.30
N SER A 326 8.09 -14.74 14.87
CA SER A 326 7.06 -13.91 15.47
C SER A 326 5.95 -13.59 14.47
N THR A 327 4.73 -13.65 14.96
CA THR A 327 3.53 -13.54 14.13
C THR A 327 3.01 -12.10 14.05
N MET A 328 2.30 -11.83 12.96
CA MET A 328 1.50 -10.66 12.74
C MET A 328 0.05 -11.11 12.67
N PHE A 329 -0.76 -10.67 13.63
CA PHE A 329 -2.21 -10.83 13.61
C PHE A 329 -2.84 -9.69 12.84
N TYR A 330 -3.80 -9.99 11.97
CA TYR A 330 -4.49 -8.99 11.17
C TYR A 330 -5.94 -9.36 10.91
N TRP A 331 -6.82 -8.38 11.01
CA TRP A 331 -8.26 -8.59 10.84
C TRP A 331 -8.90 -7.38 10.19
N GLY A 332 -10.03 -7.61 9.54
CA GLY A 332 -10.80 -6.54 8.93
C GLY A 332 -11.69 -7.00 7.80
N ASN A 333 -11.99 -6.06 6.92
CA ASN A 333 -12.92 -6.23 5.82
C ASN A 333 -12.30 -5.74 4.52
N MET A 334 -12.39 -6.55 3.47
CA MET A 334 -11.94 -6.19 2.12
C MET A 334 -13.03 -6.46 1.09
N THR A 335 -13.10 -5.52 0.14
CA THR A 335 -13.85 -5.64 -1.11
C THR A 335 -13.02 -5.03 -2.22
N LYS A 336 -13.44 -5.16 -3.48
CA LYS A 336 -12.80 -4.44 -4.60
C LYS A 336 -12.89 -2.91 -4.50
N ASP A 337 -13.74 -2.39 -3.61
CA ASP A 337 -13.90 -0.95 -3.41
C ASP A 337 -12.98 -0.40 -2.32
N ARG A 338 -12.68 -1.21 -1.30
CA ARG A 338 -11.92 -0.75 -0.13
C ARG A 338 -11.24 -1.88 0.64
N ILE A 339 -10.23 -1.48 1.39
CA ILE A 339 -9.48 -2.26 2.35
C ILE A 339 -9.59 -1.53 3.68
N VAL A 340 -10.11 -2.20 4.71
CA VAL A 340 -10.13 -1.70 6.08
C VAL A 340 -9.61 -2.80 6.98
N LEU A 341 -8.51 -2.55 7.69
CA LEU A 341 -7.90 -3.55 8.54
C LEU A 341 -7.16 -2.95 9.73
N PHE A 342 -6.95 -3.80 10.73
CA PHE A 342 -5.99 -3.56 11.80
C PHE A 342 -4.93 -4.65 11.80
N LEU A 343 -3.74 -4.26 12.24
CA LEU A 343 -2.57 -5.12 12.38
C LEU A 343 -2.05 -5.03 13.79
N ARG A 344 -1.55 -6.15 14.31
CA ARG A 344 -0.84 -6.20 15.57
C ARG A 344 0.20 -7.33 15.57
N PRO A 345 1.49 -7.04 15.81
CA PRO A 345 2.47 -8.08 16.11
C PRO A 345 2.08 -8.88 17.35
N ASP A 346 2.63 -10.08 17.49
CA ASP A 346 2.54 -10.86 18.72
C ASP A 346 2.98 -10.02 19.95
N PRO A 347 2.10 -9.80 20.93
CA PRO A 347 2.42 -9.05 22.13
C PRO A 347 3.24 -9.84 23.16
N THR A 348 3.51 -11.14 22.97
CA THR A 348 4.26 -11.96 23.94
C THR A 348 5.64 -11.38 24.29
N ALA A 349 6.32 -10.74 23.35
CA ALA A 349 7.61 -10.09 23.60
C ALA A 349 7.50 -8.79 24.43
N GLY A 350 6.30 -8.20 24.52
CA GLY A 350 6.04 -6.96 25.24
C GLY A 350 4.78 -6.28 24.69
N PRO A 351 3.63 -6.30 25.39
CA PRO A 351 2.40 -5.68 24.92
C PRO A 351 2.54 -4.19 24.61
N GLU A 352 3.34 -3.48 25.41
CA GLU A 352 3.67 -2.05 25.26
C GLU A 352 4.51 -1.74 24.01
N ASN A 353 5.09 -2.77 23.41
CA ASN A 353 5.94 -2.66 22.22
C ASN A 353 5.22 -3.08 20.94
N THR A 354 3.89 -3.15 20.97
CA THR A 354 3.04 -3.45 19.83
C THR A 354 2.02 -2.35 19.64
N TYR A 355 1.71 -2.03 18.38
CA TYR A 355 0.60 -1.15 18.06
C TYR A 355 -0.57 -1.94 17.48
N TYR A 356 -1.78 -1.48 17.77
CA TYR A 356 -2.98 -1.68 16.96
C TYR A 356 -2.96 -0.67 15.82
N ALA A 357 -2.35 -1.06 14.70
CA ALA A 357 -2.10 -0.17 13.59
C ALA A 357 -3.25 -0.21 12.56
N PRO A 358 -3.98 0.89 12.34
CA PRO A 358 -5.09 0.94 11.39
C PRO A 358 -4.61 1.17 9.95
N LEU A 359 -5.36 0.62 8.99
CA LEU A 359 -5.22 0.93 7.58
C LEU A 359 -6.59 1.02 6.91
N TYR A 360 -6.84 2.13 6.23
CA TYR A 360 -7.97 2.31 5.34
C TYR A 360 -7.46 2.75 3.96
N ILE A 361 -7.77 1.98 2.92
CA ILE A 361 -7.43 2.28 1.52
C ILE A 361 -8.68 2.02 0.69
N GLY A 362 -9.28 3.01 0.06
CA GLY A 362 -10.41 2.72 -0.82
C GLY A 362 -11.43 3.80 -0.97
N ARG A 363 -12.57 3.41 -1.50
CA ARG A 363 -13.74 4.24 -1.71
C ARG A 363 -14.34 4.70 -0.37
N MET A 364 -14.57 6.01 -0.24
CA MET A 364 -15.54 6.53 0.73
C MET A 364 -16.94 6.66 0.11
N THR A 365 -17.98 6.61 0.95
CA THR A 365 -19.36 6.88 0.55
C THR A 365 -19.58 8.39 0.50
N THR A 366 -19.98 8.90 -0.65
CA THR A 366 -20.05 10.35 -0.91
C THR A 366 -21.40 10.92 -0.46
N LEU A 367 -21.40 12.13 0.11
CA LEU A 367 -22.63 12.84 0.46
C LEU A 367 -22.89 13.96 -0.54
N GLY A 368 -24.06 13.96 -1.17
CA GLY A 368 -24.41 14.96 -2.19
C GLY A 368 -23.55 14.84 -3.45
N LYS A 369 -22.70 15.84 -3.71
CA LYS A 369 -21.87 15.85 -4.93
C LYS A 369 -20.60 15.01 -4.72
N SER A 370 -20.40 14.01 -5.57
CA SER A 370 -19.22 13.17 -5.50
C SER A 370 -17.94 13.92 -5.90
N PRO A 371 -16.83 13.75 -5.17
CA PRO A 371 -15.52 14.21 -5.63
C PRO A 371 -15.10 13.43 -6.88
N ARG A 372 -14.15 13.97 -7.65
CA ARG A 372 -13.71 13.33 -8.91
C ARG A 372 -13.08 11.96 -8.67
N LYS A 373 -12.35 11.82 -7.55
CA LYS A 373 -11.82 10.54 -7.05
C LYS A 373 -12.07 10.46 -5.55
N ASN A 374 -13.00 9.61 -5.14
CA ASN A 374 -13.34 9.34 -3.74
C ASN A 374 -12.44 8.27 -3.10
N HIS A 375 -11.21 8.12 -3.58
CA HIS A 375 -10.23 7.20 -3.02
C HIS A 375 -9.54 7.88 -1.82
N VAL A 376 -9.64 7.25 -0.65
CA VAL A 376 -9.12 7.73 0.61
C VAL A 376 -8.02 6.80 1.12
N LEU A 377 -6.98 7.39 1.73
CA LEU A 377 -5.88 6.70 2.39
C LEU A 377 -5.71 7.25 3.82
N ILE A 378 -5.74 6.35 4.81
CA ILE A 378 -5.56 6.65 6.24
C ILE A 378 -4.71 5.53 6.85
N SER A 379 -3.70 5.89 7.64
CA SER A 379 -2.97 4.91 8.45
C SER A 379 -2.32 5.51 9.71
N GLY A 380 -1.85 4.64 10.59
CA GLY A 380 -1.18 4.99 11.83
C GLY A 380 0.31 4.66 11.85
N CYS A 381 1.14 5.58 12.32
CA CYS A 381 2.58 5.40 12.39
C CYS A 381 3.23 6.05 13.61
N ARG A 382 4.53 5.83 13.76
CA ARG A 382 5.38 6.58 14.69
C ARG A 382 5.67 7.97 14.16
N GLN A 383 5.90 8.93 15.06
CA GLN A 383 6.29 10.30 14.70
C GLN A 383 7.50 10.38 13.77
N LYS A 384 8.48 9.48 13.91
CA LYS A 384 9.67 9.45 13.07
C LYS A 384 9.46 8.83 11.67
N ASP A 385 8.41 8.04 11.51
CA ASP A 385 8.09 7.36 10.24
C ASP A 385 7.21 8.25 9.36
N GLU A 386 6.56 9.26 9.97
CA GLU A 386 5.75 10.23 9.25
C GLU A 386 6.59 11.05 8.26
N ILE A 387 6.22 11.00 6.98
CA ILE A 387 6.75 11.90 5.97
C ILE A 387 5.90 13.18 5.99
N LYS A 388 6.49 14.26 6.52
CA LYS A 388 5.81 15.56 6.62
C LYS A 388 5.89 16.32 5.31
N TRP A 389 4.79 16.96 4.94
CA TRP A 389 4.72 17.87 3.81
C TRP A 389 5.70 19.03 3.98
N LYS A 390 6.26 19.48 2.85
CA LYS A 390 6.96 20.74 2.73
C LYS A 390 6.63 21.34 1.37
N LYS A 391 6.53 22.67 1.31
CA LYS A 391 6.41 23.39 0.05
C LYS A 391 7.54 23.00 -0.93
N ASP A 392 7.17 22.81 -2.19
CA ASP A 392 8.01 22.41 -3.31
C ASP A 392 8.70 21.05 -3.10
N MET A 393 8.13 20.19 -2.25
CA MET A 393 8.68 18.87 -1.98
C MET A 393 8.61 17.98 -3.22
N LYS A 394 9.77 17.40 -3.54
CA LYS A 394 9.91 16.32 -4.51
C LYS A 394 10.29 15.03 -3.80
N LEU A 395 9.84 13.93 -4.37
CA LEU A 395 10.39 12.60 -4.14
C LEU A 395 10.80 12.05 -5.51
N GLY A 396 12.07 11.66 -5.65
CA GLY A 396 12.68 11.43 -6.95
C GLY A 396 12.60 12.68 -7.83
N ALA A 397 12.11 12.50 -9.07
CA ALA A 397 11.90 13.62 -10.00
C ALA A 397 10.49 14.22 -9.93
N LEU A 398 9.62 13.71 -9.05
CA LEU A 398 8.18 14.01 -9.04
C LEU A 398 7.85 14.98 -7.90
N PHE A 399 7.08 16.01 -8.23
CA PHE A 399 6.46 16.85 -7.20
C PHE A 399 5.37 16.05 -6.49
N VAL A 400 5.44 16.06 -5.16
CA VAL A 400 4.41 15.51 -4.28
C VAL A 400 3.74 16.61 -3.46
N ASP A 401 4.07 17.87 -3.76
CA ASP A 401 3.40 19.05 -3.26
C ASP A 401 2.25 19.42 -4.22
N TYR A 402 1.02 19.29 -3.73
CA TYR A 402 -0.20 19.66 -4.44
C TYR A 402 -0.81 20.97 -3.93
N GLY A 403 0.03 21.81 -3.33
CA GLY A 403 -0.34 23.07 -2.71
C GLY A 403 -0.32 22.99 -1.19
N ASN A 404 -0.63 24.13 -0.58
CA ASN A 404 -0.78 24.22 0.87
C ASN A 404 -1.78 23.18 1.36
N HIS A 405 -1.49 22.55 2.50
CA HIS A 405 -2.34 21.51 3.08
C HIS A 405 -2.40 20.23 2.23
N THR A 406 -1.29 19.84 1.61
CA THR A 406 -1.19 18.49 1.03
C THR A 406 -1.08 17.45 2.15
N SER A 407 -1.97 16.45 2.11
CA SER A 407 -2.12 15.41 3.11
C SER A 407 -1.13 14.25 2.94
N ASN A 408 -0.64 13.72 4.07
CA ASN A 408 0.15 12.48 4.11
C ASN A 408 -0.65 11.25 4.55
N GLY A 409 -1.94 11.36 4.87
CA GLY A 409 -2.76 10.23 5.34
C GLY A 409 -2.45 9.72 6.77
N ASN A 410 -1.46 10.30 7.47
CA ASN A 410 -1.10 9.96 8.85
C ASN A 410 -1.55 11.02 9.86
N SER A 411 -1.33 12.29 9.55
CA SER A 411 -1.78 13.43 10.35
C SER A 411 -2.95 14.18 9.73
N SER A 412 -3.59 13.57 8.74
CA SER A 412 -4.80 14.04 8.07
C SER A 412 -5.42 12.88 7.28
N VAL A 413 -6.64 13.06 6.80
CA VAL A 413 -7.29 12.12 5.87
C VAL A 413 -6.92 12.52 4.44
N GLN A 414 -6.30 11.61 3.69
CA GLN A 414 -5.85 11.87 2.32
C GLN A 414 -6.94 11.47 1.33
N LEU A 415 -7.56 12.44 0.66
CA LEU A 415 -8.49 12.22 -0.45
C LEU A 415 -7.77 12.42 -1.79
N GLN A 416 -7.90 11.46 -2.72
CA GLN A 416 -7.16 11.51 -3.99
C GLN A 416 -7.46 12.75 -4.82
N GLN A 417 -8.72 13.06 -5.09
CA GLN A 417 -9.07 14.25 -5.88
C GLN A 417 -10.43 14.82 -5.49
N SER A 418 -10.41 16.06 -5.01
CA SER A 418 -11.61 16.84 -4.65
C SER A 418 -12.54 17.10 -5.84
N ILE A 419 -13.74 17.60 -5.57
CA ILE A 419 -14.70 18.00 -6.62
C ILE A 419 -14.14 19.10 -7.53
N GLY A 420 -13.37 20.04 -6.96
CA GLY A 420 -12.68 21.11 -7.68
C GLY A 420 -11.53 20.62 -8.56
N GLY A 421 -11.05 19.38 -8.36
CA GLY A 421 -9.97 18.77 -9.12
C GLY A 421 -8.60 18.83 -8.44
N THR A 422 -8.49 19.49 -7.29
CA THR A 422 -7.26 19.54 -6.49
C THR A 422 -6.98 18.17 -5.87
N TYR A 423 -5.72 17.74 -5.94
CA TYR A 423 -5.27 16.43 -5.46
C TYR A 423 -4.83 16.48 -4.00
N TYR A 424 -5.05 15.37 -3.28
CA TYR A 424 -4.42 15.05 -1.98
C TYR A 424 -4.51 16.13 -0.90
N GLN A 425 -5.60 16.89 -0.84
CA GLN A 425 -5.78 17.92 0.20
C GLN A 425 -6.09 17.30 1.57
N GLU A 426 -5.71 18.00 2.64
CA GLU A 426 -6.02 17.64 4.02
C GLU A 426 -7.53 17.66 4.27
N HIS A 427 -8.03 16.52 4.74
CA HIS A 427 -9.37 16.39 5.30
C HIS A 427 -9.26 15.95 6.76
N TYR A 428 -10.31 16.17 7.52
CA TYR A 428 -10.41 15.74 8.92
C TYR A 428 -11.63 14.85 9.12
N LEU A 429 -11.63 14.13 10.25
CA LEU A 429 -12.73 13.23 10.61
C LEU A 429 -13.77 14.00 11.41
N ALA A 430 -15.04 13.71 11.18
CA ALA A 430 -16.12 14.23 12.00
C ALA A 430 -17.11 13.12 12.32
N PHE A 431 -17.75 13.22 13.48
CA PHE A 431 -18.80 12.30 13.91
C PHE A 431 -19.63 13.00 14.97
N ILE A 432 -20.86 12.53 15.16
CA ILE A 432 -21.73 13.04 16.21
C ILE A 432 -21.19 12.49 17.53
N THR A 433 -20.73 13.40 18.39
CA THR A 433 -20.19 13.06 19.70
C THR A 433 -20.68 14.06 20.74
N HIS A 434 -20.55 13.68 22.01
CA HIS A 434 -20.86 14.55 23.14
C HIS A 434 -19.71 15.54 23.40
N ASP A 435 -19.99 16.60 24.15
CA ASP A 435 -18.98 17.58 24.54
C ASP A 435 -17.87 16.89 25.34
N LYS A 436 -16.64 16.91 24.79
CA LYS A 436 -15.47 16.25 25.37
C LYS A 436 -15.19 16.71 26.81
N MET A 437 -15.35 17.99 27.12
CA MET A 437 -15.05 18.56 28.43
C MET A 437 -16.09 18.15 29.48
N VAL A 438 -17.35 18.02 29.06
CA VAL A 438 -18.42 17.47 29.91
C VAL A 438 -18.24 15.96 30.11
N ASP A 439 -17.56 15.31 29.17
CA ASP A 439 -17.35 13.86 29.09
C ASP A 439 -16.02 13.37 29.72
N GLU A 440 -15.26 14.21 30.42
CA GLU A 440 -14.04 13.74 31.12
C GLU A 440 -14.32 12.85 32.35
N GLY A 441 -15.60 12.59 32.69
CA GLY A 441 -15.98 11.70 33.79
C GLY A 441 -15.88 10.20 33.47
N GLU A 442 -15.35 9.41 34.41
CA GLU A 442 -15.13 7.95 34.30
C GLU A 442 -16.42 7.11 34.13
N SER A 443 -17.60 7.65 34.46
CA SER A 443 -18.81 6.83 34.70
C SER A 443 -19.96 6.97 33.67
N ARG A 444 -19.85 7.76 32.60
CA ARG A 444 -21.05 8.22 31.83
C ARG A 444 -21.32 7.61 30.45
N PHE A 445 -20.46 6.72 29.92
CA PHE A 445 -20.72 6.00 28.66
C PHE A 445 -20.55 4.48 28.79
N ASN A 446 -21.11 3.94 29.87
CA ASN A 446 -21.72 2.61 29.84
C ASN A 446 -22.81 2.58 28.75
N PRO A 447 -23.30 1.39 28.34
CA PRO A 447 -24.57 1.32 27.62
C PRO A 447 -25.56 2.24 28.32
N SER A 448 -26.17 3.16 27.57
CA SER A 448 -26.97 4.24 28.14
C SER A 448 -27.95 3.67 29.16
N VAL A 449 -27.99 4.19 30.39
CA VAL A 449 -28.91 3.66 31.44
C VAL A 449 -30.37 3.73 31.01
N TYR A 450 -30.70 4.56 30.02
CA TYR A 450 -32.04 4.72 29.47
C TYR A 450 -32.35 3.71 28.36
N SER A 451 -31.36 3.29 27.57
CA SER A 451 -31.59 2.47 26.36
C SER A 451 -30.84 1.13 26.35
N GLY A 452 -29.86 0.94 27.22
CA GLY A 452 -28.93 -0.18 27.22
C GLY A 452 -28.03 -0.22 25.98
N LYS A 453 -27.90 0.89 25.23
CA LYS A 453 -27.16 0.94 23.94
C LYS A 453 -25.95 1.86 23.99
N TYR A 454 -24.93 1.54 23.19
CA TYR A 454 -23.77 2.41 22.97
C TYR A 454 -24.07 3.50 21.93
N HIS A 455 -23.35 4.61 22.05
CA HIS A 455 -23.38 5.68 21.05
C HIS A 455 -22.40 5.35 19.91
N ILE A 456 -22.92 5.34 18.69
CA ILE A 456 -22.15 5.17 17.46
C ILE A 456 -22.50 6.28 16.48
N SER A 457 -21.57 6.63 15.60
CA SER A 457 -21.81 7.57 14.51
C SER A 457 -21.04 7.13 13.29
N PRO A 458 -21.56 7.32 12.06
CA PRO A 458 -20.74 7.21 10.88
C PRO A 458 -19.50 8.09 11.01
N MET A 459 -18.37 7.61 10.48
CA MET A 459 -17.14 8.39 10.45
C MET A 459 -17.12 9.27 9.20
N TYR A 460 -17.47 10.54 9.33
CA TYR A 460 -17.51 11.50 8.23
C TYR A 460 -16.12 12.01 7.86
N VAL A 461 -15.92 12.30 6.58
CA VAL A 461 -14.73 12.96 6.03
C VAL A 461 -15.13 14.37 5.60
N VAL A 462 -14.44 15.36 6.17
CA VAL A 462 -14.78 16.77 6.01
C VAL A 462 -13.59 17.53 5.43
N HIS A 463 -13.85 18.30 4.39
CA HIS A 463 -12.90 19.28 3.88
C HIS A 463 -13.11 20.61 4.61
N PRO A 464 -12.05 21.30 5.07
CA PRO A 464 -12.19 22.56 5.80
C PRO A 464 -13.01 23.64 5.07
N ASN A 465 -12.94 23.67 3.73
CA ASN A 465 -13.62 24.67 2.91
C ASN A 465 -14.87 24.14 2.19
N ASP A 466 -14.93 22.83 1.93
CA ASP A 466 -16.02 22.25 1.11
C ASP A 466 -17.08 21.57 1.99
N GLY A 467 -16.83 21.45 3.29
CA GLY A 467 -17.71 20.79 4.24
C GLY A 467 -17.67 19.27 4.10
N PHE A 468 -18.81 18.63 4.39
CA PHE A 468 -18.94 17.17 4.39
C PHE A 468 -18.79 16.61 2.97
N VAL A 469 -17.74 15.81 2.74
CA VAL A 469 -17.48 15.17 1.44
C VAL A 469 -18.09 13.78 1.38
N GLY A 470 -18.08 13.08 2.51
CA GLY A 470 -18.51 11.70 2.59
C GLY A 470 -18.39 11.10 3.98
N LYS A 471 -18.52 9.77 4.04
CA LYS A 471 -18.27 8.94 5.23
C LYS A 471 -17.44 7.72 4.85
N LEU A 472 -16.61 7.25 5.77
CA LEU A 472 -15.90 5.98 5.63
C LEU A 472 -16.93 4.86 5.47
N ASP A 473 -16.76 4.07 4.44
CA ASP A 473 -17.73 3.07 4.05
C ASP A 473 -17.74 1.88 5.02
N GLU A 474 -18.92 1.53 5.56
CA GLU A 474 -19.15 0.51 6.62
C GLU A 474 -18.20 0.59 7.81
N CYS A 475 -17.93 1.82 8.24
CA CYS A 475 -17.12 2.09 9.42
C CYS A 475 -17.86 3.03 10.37
N TYR A 476 -17.90 2.65 11.65
CA TYR A 476 -18.48 3.47 12.72
C TYR A 476 -17.40 4.05 13.63
N ALA A 477 -17.55 5.32 13.99
CA ALA A 477 -16.88 5.92 15.13
C ALA A 477 -17.56 5.43 16.40
N ILE A 478 -16.78 4.82 17.29
CA ILE A 478 -17.27 4.25 18.54
C ILE A 478 -16.45 4.80 19.69
N HIS A 479 -17.15 5.28 20.72
CA HIS A 479 -16.49 5.76 21.93
C HIS A 479 -15.80 4.61 22.67
N PRO A 480 -14.52 4.73 23.06
CA PRO A 480 -13.74 3.62 23.64
C PRO A 480 -14.11 3.21 25.07
N LYS A 481 -15.14 3.79 25.70
CA LYS A 481 -15.39 3.57 27.14
C LYS A 481 -16.12 2.24 27.32
N ASN A 482 -15.55 1.36 28.17
CA ASN A 482 -16.09 0.03 28.51
C ASN A 482 -16.32 -0.92 27.33
N ILE A 483 -15.61 -0.70 26.23
CA ILE A 483 -15.52 -1.63 25.10
C ILE A 483 -14.06 -2.07 24.98
N SER A 484 -13.84 -3.37 25.01
CA SER A 484 -12.51 -3.96 24.90
C SER A 484 -12.10 -4.11 23.44
N GLN A 485 -10.79 -4.18 23.19
CA GLN A 485 -10.27 -4.49 21.87
C GLN A 485 -10.89 -5.80 21.36
N LEU A 486 -11.32 -5.82 20.09
CA LEU A 486 -11.94 -6.98 19.42
C LEU A 486 -13.37 -7.33 19.85
N ASP A 487 -14.00 -6.55 20.74
CA ASP A 487 -15.42 -6.73 21.06
C ASP A 487 -16.30 -6.57 19.82
N GLU A 488 -17.44 -7.27 19.81
CA GLU A 488 -18.38 -7.28 18.69
C GLU A 488 -19.67 -6.56 19.08
N LEU A 489 -20.12 -5.69 18.20
CA LEU A 489 -21.26 -4.80 18.41
C LEU A 489 -22.32 -5.06 17.35
N GLU A 490 -23.53 -5.35 17.80
CA GLU A 490 -24.68 -5.51 16.93
C GLU A 490 -25.37 -4.17 16.71
N VAL A 491 -25.55 -3.79 15.44
CA VAL A 491 -26.26 -2.58 15.01
C VAL A 491 -27.52 -3.01 14.28
N ILE A 492 -28.67 -2.57 14.79
CA ILE A 492 -30.00 -2.86 14.20
C ILE A 492 -30.73 -1.55 13.98
N GLU A 493 -30.89 -1.18 12.71
CA GLU A 493 -31.53 0.08 12.33
C GLU A 493 -32.33 -0.08 11.03
N THR A 494 -33.20 0.89 10.79
CA THR A 494 -33.88 1.09 9.51
C THR A 494 -33.31 2.35 8.89
N SER A 495 -32.74 2.23 7.70
CA SER A 495 -32.41 3.38 6.86
C SER A 495 -33.70 3.84 6.20
N GLU A 496 -34.18 5.04 6.52
CA GLU A 496 -35.41 5.61 5.96
C GLU A 496 -35.10 6.66 4.90
N ASN A 497 -35.58 6.43 3.67
CA ASN A 497 -35.46 7.34 2.53
C ASN A 497 -34.01 7.85 2.33
N GLU A 498 -33.04 6.94 2.38
CA GLU A 498 -31.65 7.26 2.09
C GLU A 498 -31.52 7.81 0.67
N ASP A 499 -30.96 9.01 0.54
CA ASP A 499 -30.64 9.62 -0.75
C ASP A 499 -29.41 8.95 -1.36
N LEU A 500 -29.63 8.18 -2.43
CA LEU A 500 -28.57 7.52 -3.19
C LEU A 500 -28.00 8.42 -4.30
N GLY A 501 -28.60 9.61 -4.48
CA GLY A 501 -28.28 10.60 -5.48
C GLY A 501 -29.31 10.68 -6.60
N LYS A 502 -28.95 11.44 -7.64
CA LYS A 502 -29.81 11.72 -8.78
C LYS A 502 -29.41 10.97 -10.04
N GLY A 503 -30.40 10.69 -10.88
CA GLY A 503 -30.22 10.24 -12.26
C GLY A 503 -29.68 11.34 -13.16
N ASP A 504 -28.99 10.94 -14.23
CA ASP A 504 -28.58 11.81 -15.34
C ASP A 504 -29.18 11.33 -16.68
N GLY A 505 -30.06 10.33 -16.65
CA GLY A 505 -30.63 9.65 -17.82
C GLY A 505 -29.75 8.56 -18.43
N VAL A 506 -28.55 8.32 -17.91
CA VAL A 506 -27.59 7.32 -18.43
C VAL A 506 -27.03 6.42 -17.32
N LYS A 507 -26.81 6.99 -16.13
CA LYS A 507 -26.31 6.34 -14.93
C LYS A 507 -27.33 5.34 -14.42
N LYS A 508 -26.95 4.06 -14.45
CA LYS A 508 -27.77 2.94 -13.98
C LYS A 508 -27.41 2.48 -12.56
N THR A 509 -26.31 2.98 -12.03
CA THR A 509 -25.66 2.38 -10.86
C THR A 509 -25.71 3.31 -9.66
N PHE A 510 -26.30 2.81 -8.57
CA PHE A 510 -26.42 3.50 -7.28
C PHE A 510 -25.95 2.56 -6.17
N HIS A 511 -25.60 3.09 -5.00
CA HIS A 511 -25.05 2.28 -3.91
C HIS A 511 -25.72 2.62 -2.59
N LEU A 512 -26.11 1.59 -1.86
CA LEU A 512 -26.60 1.73 -0.50
C LEU A 512 -25.43 1.99 0.46
N SER A 513 -25.67 2.78 1.51
CA SER A 513 -24.70 2.94 2.60
C SER A 513 -24.45 1.63 3.34
N HIS A 514 -25.51 0.84 3.58
CA HIS A 514 -25.44 -0.42 4.30
C HIS A 514 -26.02 -1.58 3.48
N GLN A 515 -25.53 -2.79 3.72
CA GLN A 515 -26.13 -3.98 3.13
C GLN A 515 -27.47 -4.29 3.83
N PRO A 516 -28.58 -4.45 3.10
CA PRO A 516 -29.85 -4.86 3.70
C PRO A 516 -29.73 -6.23 4.36
N SER A 517 -30.38 -6.41 5.51
CA SER A 517 -30.52 -7.74 6.11
C SER A 517 -31.27 -8.66 5.17
N LEU A 518 -30.86 -9.93 5.18
CA LEU A 518 -31.51 -10.97 4.39
C LEU A 518 -32.52 -11.74 5.23
N LYS A 519 -33.48 -12.36 4.54
CA LYS A 519 -34.29 -13.47 5.06
C LYS A 519 -33.53 -14.78 4.89
N ASP A 520 -34.03 -15.85 5.49
CA ASP A 520 -33.48 -17.20 5.34
C ASP A 520 -33.40 -17.68 3.87
N ASP A 521 -34.25 -17.14 2.98
CA ASP A 521 -34.28 -17.46 1.54
C ASP A 521 -33.28 -16.64 0.71
N GLY A 522 -32.48 -15.78 1.33
CA GLY A 522 -31.48 -14.93 0.68
C GLY A 522 -32.04 -13.66 0.03
N THR A 523 -33.34 -13.39 0.12
CA THR A 523 -33.94 -12.12 -0.33
C THR A 523 -33.81 -11.03 0.73
N PRO A 524 -33.82 -9.73 0.37
CA PRO A 524 -33.80 -8.66 1.37
C PRO A 524 -35.02 -8.77 2.31
N PHE A 525 -34.77 -8.66 3.61
CA PHE A 525 -35.82 -8.60 4.63
C PHE A 525 -36.79 -7.46 4.36
N LYS A 526 -36.24 -6.26 4.15
CA LYS A 526 -36.94 -5.06 3.69
C LYS A 526 -36.02 -4.25 2.78
N LEU A 527 -36.48 -3.97 1.57
CA LEU A 527 -35.84 -3.05 0.63
C LEU A 527 -36.90 -2.43 -0.29
N GLU A 528 -37.05 -1.12 -0.18
CA GLU A 528 -37.89 -0.31 -1.06
C GLU A 528 -36.99 0.70 -1.77
N VAL A 529 -36.92 0.62 -3.10
CA VAL A 529 -36.21 1.61 -3.92
C VAL A 529 -37.25 2.46 -4.63
N LYS A 530 -37.12 3.78 -4.53
CA LYS A 530 -38.01 4.75 -5.18
C LYS A 530 -37.23 5.63 -6.14
N VAL A 531 -37.82 5.91 -7.29
CA VAL A 531 -37.33 6.92 -8.25
C VAL A 531 -38.44 7.96 -8.41
N ASP A 532 -38.16 9.22 -8.07
CA ASP A 532 -39.17 10.30 -8.03
C ASP A 532 -40.46 9.89 -7.31
N CYS A 533 -40.30 9.33 -6.10
CA CYS A 533 -41.39 8.80 -5.27
C CYS A 533 -42.15 7.58 -5.83
N ALA A 534 -41.83 7.09 -7.03
CA ALA A 534 -42.41 5.87 -7.58
C ALA A 534 -41.63 4.63 -7.13
N LEU A 535 -42.33 3.62 -6.61
CA LEU A 535 -41.71 2.37 -6.14
C LEU A 535 -41.23 1.53 -7.32
N MET A 536 -39.97 1.09 -7.25
CA MET A 536 -39.32 0.23 -8.23
C MET A 536 -39.33 -1.22 -7.75
N VAL A 537 -39.46 -2.17 -8.68
CA VAL A 537 -39.58 -3.60 -8.38
C VAL A 537 -38.24 -4.32 -8.56
N LEU A 538 -37.74 -4.95 -7.50
CA LEU A 538 -36.54 -5.80 -7.54
C LEU A 538 -36.71 -6.96 -8.54
N GLY A 539 -35.71 -7.18 -9.38
CA GLY A 539 -35.69 -8.19 -10.45
C GLY A 539 -36.40 -7.77 -11.74
N LYS A 540 -37.23 -6.71 -11.72
CA LYS A 540 -37.97 -6.21 -12.90
C LYS A 540 -37.54 -4.82 -13.36
N ASP A 541 -37.27 -3.92 -12.43
CA ASP A 541 -36.79 -2.56 -12.73
C ASP A 541 -35.30 -2.41 -12.39
N TYR A 542 -34.82 -3.14 -11.37
CA TYR A 542 -33.42 -3.12 -10.95
C TYR A 542 -32.96 -4.47 -10.38
N THR A 543 -31.65 -4.63 -10.24
CA THR A 543 -30.99 -5.74 -9.53
C THR A 543 -30.15 -5.20 -8.39
N LEU A 544 -29.90 -6.03 -7.37
CA LEU A 544 -29.04 -5.70 -6.25
C LEU A 544 -27.87 -6.69 -6.17
N ASP A 545 -26.65 -6.16 -6.16
CA ASP A 545 -25.46 -6.88 -5.76
C ASP A 545 -25.21 -6.59 -4.27
N PHE A 546 -25.43 -7.61 -3.44
CA PHE A 546 -25.34 -7.51 -1.99
C PHE A 546 -23.92 -7.23 -1.50
N GLU A 547 -22.91 -7.80 -2.15
CA GLU A 547 -21.52 -7.66 -1.72
C GLU A 547 -21.02 -6.23 -1.92
N THR A 548 -21.39 -5.62 -3.04
CA THR A 548 -20.98 -4.25 -3.38
C THR A 548 -22.04 -3.20 -3.04
N LYS A 549 -23.16 -3.63 -2.44
CA LYS A 549 -24.31 -2.80 -2.08
C LYS A 549 -24.88 -2.02 -3.27
N ARG A 550 -24.73 -2.59 -4.47
CA ARG A 550 -24.91 -1.89 -5.73
C ARG A 550 -26.27 -2.20 -6.34
N ILE A 551 -27.07 -1.16 -6.50
CA ILE A 551 -28.31 -1.18 -7.27
C ILE A 551 -27.97 -0.90 -8.73
N VAL A 552 -28.39 -1.78 -9.63
CA VAL A 552 -28.23 -1.62 -11.08
C VAL A 552 -29.60 -1.65 -11.72
N PHE A 553 -30.05 -0.51 -12.24
CA PHE A 553 -31.27 -0.40 -13.03
C PHE A 553 -31.12 -1.15 -14.37
N LEU A 554 -32.18 -1.84 -14.76
CA LEU A 554 -32.23 -2.60 -16.02
C LEU A 554 -32.33 -1.66 -17.23
N ASP A 555 -32.06 -2.17 -18.42
CA ASP A 555 -32.07 -1.36 -19.65
C ASP A 555 -33.45 -0.73 -19.89
N GLY A 556 -33.48 0.59 -20.15
CA GLY A 556 -34.71 1.37 -20.30
C GLY A 556 -35.39 1.75 -18.99
N LYS A 557 -34.74 1.47 -17.84
CA LYS A 557 -35.19 1.83 -16.48
C LYS A 557 -34.23 2.79 -15.79
N GLU A 558 -33.33 3.42 -16.55
CA GLU A 558 -32.38 4.38 -16.02
C GLU A 558 -33.13 5.58 -15.41
N PRO A 559 -32.78 6.01 -14.18
CA PRO A 559 -33.37 7.21 -13.60
C PRO A 559 -33.14 8.41 -14.52
N ALA A 560 -34.24 9.11 -14.83
CA ALA A 560 -34.20 10.30 -15.68
C ALA A 560 -33.31 11.38 -15.08
N LYS A 561 -32.92 12.36 -15.89
CA LYS A 561 -32.12 13.49 -15.42
C LYS A 561 -32.81 14.19 -14.26
N ASP A 562 -32.06 14.40 -13.18
CA ASP A 562 -32.49 15.02 -11.92
C ASP A 562 -33.49 14.19 -11.09
N ALA A 563 -33.87 12.99 -11.55
CA ALA A 563 -34.75 12.08 -10.82
C ALA A 563 -34.06 11.59 -9.54
N GLU A 564 -34.73 11.72 -8.40
CA GLU A 564 -34.19 11.36 -7.10
C GLU A 564 -34.32 9.85 -6.85
N VAL A 565 -33.23 9.21 -6.44
CA VAL A 565 -33.21 7.78 -6.11
C VAL A 565 -33.11 7.63 -4.60
N LEU A 566 -34.18 7.11 -3.99
CA LEU A 566 -34.26 6.91 -2.54
C LEU A 566 -34.34 5.41 -2.21
N ALA A 567 -33.77 5.01 -1.08
CA ALA A 567 -33.94 3.64 -0.57
C ALA A 567 -34.35 3.61 0.90
N THR A 568 -35.28 2.71 1.23
CA THR A 568 -35.66 2.39 2.60
C THR A 568 -35.42 0.90 2.85
N TYR A 569 -34.63 0.55 3.86
CA TYR A 569 -34.27 -0.83 4.13
C TYR A 569 -33.85 -1.04 5.58
N ASP A 570 -34.00 -2.27 6.04
CA ASP A 570 -33.57 -2.68 7.38
C ASP A 570 -32.20 -3.35 7.28
N TYR A 571 -31.32 -3.05 8.24
CA TYR A 571 -30.05 -3.75 8.39
C TYR A 571 -29.82 -4.15 9.84
N LYS A 572 -29.31 -5.37 9.98
CA LYS A 572 -28.81 -5.99 11.20
C LYS A 572 -27.38 -6.42 10.91
N GLN A 573 -26.42 -5.71 11.48
CA GLN A 573 -25.01 -5.88 11.15
C GLN A 573 -24.17 -6.04 12.41
N LEU A 574 -23.13 -6.85 12.31
CA LEU A 574 -22.16 -7.09 13.37
C LEU A 574 -20.88 -6.35 13.01
N TYR A 575 -20.40 -5.49 13.91
CA TYR A 575 -19.15 -4.75 13.75
C TYR A 575 -18.14 -5.23 14.78
N ARG A 576 -16.87 -5.37 14.39
CA ARG A 576 -15.78 -5.58 15.35
C ARG A 576 -15.12 -4.25 15.67
N TYR A 577 -15.03 -3.96 16.97
CA TYR A 577 -14.42 -2.76 17.49
C TYR A 577 -12.90 -2.92 17.63
N THR A 578 -12.15 -1.87 17.28
CA THR A 578 -10.72 -1.76 17.57
C THR A 578 -10.34 -0.31 17.81
N LEU A 579 -9.48 -0.07 18.80
CA LEU A 579 -8.92 1.23 19.13
C LEU A 579 -7.47 1.31 18.62
N ALA A 580 -7.20 2.27 17.75
CA ALA A 580 -5.84 2.57 17.32
C ALA A 580 -5.03 3.21 18.45
N ASP A 581 -3.76 2.84 18.58
CA ASP A 581 -2.83 3.35 19.60
C ASP A 581 -1.54 3.93 18.99
N THR A 582 -1.42 3.93 17.67
CA THR A 582 -0.30 4.59 16.97
C THR A 582 -0.31 6.10 17.25
N PRO A 583 0.86 6.72 17.54
CA PRO A 583 0.92 8.11 17.99
C PRO A 583 0.60 9.15 16.91
N VAL A 584 0.76 8.81 15.63
CA VAL A 584 0.37 9.67 14.50
C VAL A 584 -0.63 8.93 13.63
N CYS A 585 -1.91 9.21 13.87
CA CYS A 585 -3.04 8.64 13.14
C CYS A 585 -4.23 9.61 13.20
N PRO A 586 -5.06 9.73 12.15
CA PRO A 586 -6.26 10.56 12.20
C PRO A 586 -7.24 10.14 13.31
N LEU A 587 -7.20 8.88 13.76
CA LEU A 587 -8.02 8.35 14.85
C LEU A 587 -7.49 8.71 16.26
N THR A 588 -6.22 9.11 16.38
CA THR A 588 -5.57 9.39 17.69
C THR A 588 -5.18 10.85 17.87
N LEU A 589 -5.22 11.66 16.81
CA LEU A 589 -4.85 13.07 16.83
C LEU A 589 -6.05 13.98 17.09
N ALA A 590 -6.00 14.73 18.20
CA ALA A 590 -7.05 15.70 18.58
C ALA A 590 -7.21 16.87 17.59
N THR A 591 -6.21 17.13 16.74
CA THR A 591 -6.29 18.15 15.68
C THR A 591 -7.12 17.70 14.47
N ILE A 592 -7.37 16.39 14.35
CA ILE A 592 -7.99 15.76 13.17
C ILE A 592 -9.30 15.05 13.52
N SER A 593 -9.43 14.60 14.78
CA SER A 593 -10.64 13.98 15.31
C SER A 593 -11.16 14.78 16.51
N PRO A 594 -12.46 15.14 16.55
CA PRO A 594 -13.09 15.85 17.67
C PRO A 594 -12.93 15.13 19.02
N PHE A 595 -12.92 13.80 18.98
CA PHE A 595 -12.66 12.94 20.14
C PHE A 595 -11.47 12.03 19.80
N ALA A 596 -10.41 12.10 20.59
CA ALA A 596 -9.16 11.38 20.32
C ALA A 596 -8.59 10.81 21.64
N PRO A 597 -8.31 9.50 21.71
CA PRO A 597 -8.50 8.51 20.66
C PRO A 597 -9.97 8.13 20.44
N ILE A 598 -10.35 7.78 19.20
CA ILE A 598 -11.66 7.23 18.85
C ILE A 598 -11.50 5.83 18.29
N GLY A 599 -12.39 4.91 18.67
CA GLY A 599 -12.37 3.56 18.15
C GLY A 599 -13.11 3.44 16.82
N LEU A 600 -12.70 2.44 16.04
CA LEU A 600 -13.28 2.14 14.74
C LEU A 600 -14.00 0.79 14.81
N GLY A 601 -15.28 0.80 14.45
CA GLY A 601 -16.07 -0.41 14.22
C GLY A 601 -16.02 -0.79 12.76
N ILE A 602 -15.47 -1.95 12.45
CA ILE A 602 -15.39 -2.48 11.08
C ILE A 602 -16.46 -3.54 10.89
N LEU A 603 -17.23 -3.44 9.81
CA LEU A 603 -18.26 -4.44 9.50
C LEU A 603 -17.65 -5.83 9.37
N LYS A 604 -18.14 -6.75 10.20
CA LYS A 604 -17.79 -8.17 10.23
C LYS A 604 -18.79 -9.02 9.47
N ASP A 605 -20.08 -8.82 9.73
CA ASP A 605 -21.11 -9.65 9.10
C ASP A 605 -22.45 -8.90 8.97
N THR A 606 -23.25 -9.29 7.97
CA THR A 606 -24.64 -8.86 7.83
C THR A 606 -25.54 -10.02 8.23
N LEU A 607 -26.24 -9.87 9.36
CA LEU A 607 -27.02 -10.92 9.98
C LEU A 607 -28.40 -11.06 9.32
N VAL A 608 -28.86 -12.30 9.25
CA VAL A 608 -30.22 -12.64 8.84
C VAL A 608 -31.21 -12.07 9.86
N LYS A 609 -32.30 -11.48 9.36
CA LYS A 609 -33.39 -10.95 10.18
C LYS A 609 -34.63 -11.80 9.93
N ASN A 610 -35.12 -12.47 10.96
CA ASN A 610 -36.22 -13.45 10.85
C ASN A 610 -37.57 -12.94 11.36
N SER A 611 -37.66 -11.70 11.86
CA SER A 611 -38.92 -11.03 12.19
C SER A 611 -38.80 -9.52 12.28
#